data_AF-A0A967LEE8-F1
#
_entry.id   AF-A0A967LEE8-F1
#
_cell.length_a   1.000
_cell.length_b   1.000
_cell.length_c   1.000
_cell.angle_alpha   90.00
_cell.angle_beta   90.00
_cell.angle_gamma   90.00
#
_symmetry.space_group_name_H-M   'P 1'
#
loop_
_entity.id
_entity.type
_entity.pdbx_description
1 polymer ?
#
loop_
_entity_poly.entity_id
_entity_poly.type
_entity_poly.pdbx_seq_one_letter_code
_entity_poly.pdbx_strand_id
1 'polypeptide(L)'
;HGPKPVVFSGKKNKAILRDRLNNKAEVVSLPNGPHGLSLQAVLDFFADRGVNSLLVEGGAQLNYTALAEGIVDEIFLTILPYV
;
A
#
# COMPACT_ATOMS: atom_id res chain seq x y z
N HIS A 1 14.98 8.51 -12.70
CA HIS A 1 14.34 9.56 -11.89
C HIS A 1 12.84 9.39 -12.00
N GLY A 2 12.20 8.83 -10.97
CA GLY A 2 10.74 8.68 -10.91
C GLY A 2 10.12 9.69 -9.94
N PRO A 3 8.78 9.74 -9.85
CA PRO A 3 8.10 10.51 -8.81
C PRO A 3 8.58 10.07 -7.42
N LYS A 4 8.47 10.97 -6.44
CA LYS A 4 8.81 10.64 -5.05
C LYS A 4 7.89 9.51 -4.56
N PRO A 5 8.41 8.49 -3.89
CA PRO A 5 7.59 7.43 -3.32
C PRO A 5 6.68 7.99 -2.21
N VAL A 6 5.52 7.37 -2.05
CA VAL A 6 4.60 7.61 -0.94
C VAL A 6 4.76 6.46 0.07
N VAL A 7 4.92 6.80 1.35
CA VAL A 7 5.01 5.86 2.46
C VAL A 7 3.77 6.03 3.33
N PHE A 8 2.97 4.98 3.40
CA PHE A 8 1.82 4.91 4.29
C PHE A 8 2.22 4.36 5.67
N SER A 9 1.68 4.96 6.73
CA SER A 9 1.92 4.50 8.09
C SER A 9 0.76 4.81 9.03
N GLY A 10 0.76 4.21 10.21
CA GLY A 10 -0.14 4.61 11.28
C GLY A 10 0.24 5.98 11.84
N LYS A 11 -0.73 6.70 12.43
CA LYS A 11 -0.53 8.06 12.98
C LYS A 11 0.65 8.16 13.96
N LYS A 12 0.86 7.13 14.79
CA LYS A 12 1.93 7.09 15.80
C LYS A 12 3.33 7.24 15.21
N ASN A 13 3.56 6.72 14.00
CA ASN A 13 4.91 6.68 13.40
C ASN A 13 5.17 7.80 12.40
N LYS A 14 4.16 8.63 12.07
CA LYS A 14 4.25 9.66 11.03
C LYS A 14 5.41 10.63 11.27
N ALA A 15 5.53 11.17 12.49
CA ALA A 15 6.54 12.16 12.82
C ALA A 15 7.96 11.60 12.66
N ILE A 16 8.20 10.41 13.20
CA ILE A 16 9.49 9.71 13.13
C ILE A 16 9.85 9.39 11.67
N LEU A 17 8.89 8.91 10.88
CA LEU A 17 9.13 8.59 9.47
C LEU A 17 9.34 9.85 8.62
N ARG A 18 8.62 10.95 8.88
CA ARG A 18 8.85 12.23 8.19
C ARG A 18 10.26 12.76 8.42
N ASP A 19 10.74 12.70 9.66
CA ASP A 19 12.09 13.14 10.00
C ASP A 19 13.15 12.26 9.30
N ARG A 20 13.02 10.94 9.40
CA ARG A 20 13.97 9.98 8.80
C ARG A 20 14.01 10.02 7.28
N LEU A 21 12.85 10.13 6.63
CA LEU A 21 12.74 10.12 5.17
C LEU A 21 12.94 11.50 4.57
N ASN A 22 12.70 12.57 5.33
CA ASN A 22 12.86 13.96 4.93
C ASN A 22 12.29 14.23 3.52
N ASN A 23 13.14 14.56 2.55
CA ASN A 23 12.74 14.87 1.18
C ASN A 23 12.68 13.65 0.23
N LYS A 24 13.00 12.45 0.73
CA LYS A 24 13.08 11.20 -0.05
C LYS A 24 11.72 10.55 -0.31
N ALA A 25 10.70 10.85 0.50
CA ALA A 25 9.35 10.29 0.35
C ALA A 25 8.27 11.22 0.92
N GLU A 26 7.05 11.12 0.39
CA GLU A 26 5.85 11.67 1.05
C GLU A 26 5.38 10.69 2.12
N VAL A 27 5.13 11.16 3.35
CA VAL A 27 4.64 10.29 4.45
C VAL A 27 3.19 10.61 4.77
N VAL A 28 2.31 9.64 4.53
CA VAL A 28 0.85 9.74 4.68
C VAL A 28 0.41 8.84 5.83
N SER A 29 -0.49 9.34 6.67
CA SER A 29 -1.07 8.54 7.76
C SER A 29 -2.41 7.97 7.36
N LEU A 30 -2.59 6.68 7.60
CA LEU A 30 -3.83 5.97 7.34
C LEU A 30 -4.55 5.57 8.63
N PRO A 31 -5.88 5.39 8.57
CA PRO A 31 -6.61 4.70 9.62
C PRO A 31 -6.24 3.21 9.66
N ASN A 32 -6.60 2.55 10.76
CA ASN A 32 -6.50 1.10 10.86
C ASN A 32 -7.63 0.44 10.04
N GLY A 33 -7.31 -0.67 9.39
CA GLY A 33 -8.26 -1.60 8.80
C GLY A 33 -8.23 -2.95 9.55
N PRO A 34 -9.00 -3.95 9.06
CA PRO A 34 -9.11 -5.28 9.66
C PRO A 34 -7.78 -5.99 9.92
N HIS A 35 -6.80 -5.84 9.03
CA HIS A 35 -5.52 -6.57 9.08
C HIS A 35 -4.29 -5.66 9.23
N GLY A 36 -4.48 -4.38 9.60
CA GLY A 36 -3.38 -3.43 9.76
C GLY A 36 -3.78 -2.02 9.34
N LEU A 37 -3.07 -1.44 8.37
CA LEU A 37 -3.50 -0.18 7.76
C LEU A 37 -4.67 -0.46 6.81
N SER A 38 -5.63 0.45 6.72
CA SER A 38 -6.75 0.33 5.79
C SER A 38 -6.27 0.38 4.34
N LEU A 39 -6.46 -0.72 3.60
CA LEU A 39 -6.15 -0.74 2.17
C LEU A 39 -7.14 0.09 1.38
N GLN A 40 -8.42 0.13 1.77
CA GLN A 40 -9.40 1.05 1.16
C GLN A 40 -8.91 2.51 1.18
N ALA A 41 -8.35 2.98 2.30
CA ALA A 41 -7.82 4.34 2.37
C ALA A 41 -6.57 4.57 1.48
N VAL A 42 -5.83 3.51 1.14
CA VAL A 42 -4.76 3.56 0.11
C VAL A 42 -5.37 3.73 -1.27
N LEU A 43 -6.41 2.96 -1.59
CA LEU A 43 -7.10 3.04 -2.88
C LEU A 43 -7.69 4.44 -3.09
N ASP A 44 -8.42 4.96 -2.10
CA ASP A 44 -9.02 6.30 -2.15
C ASP A 44 -7.94 7.37 -2.38
N PHE A 45 -6.81 7.28 -1.68
CA PHE A 45 -5.68 8.21 -1.83
C PHE A 45 -5.16 8.28 -3.27
N PHE A 46 -5.10 7.14 -3.97
CA PHE A 46 -4.63 7.07 -5.35
C PHE A 46 -5.73 7.40 -6.36
N ALA A 47 -6.98 7.01 -6.09
CA ALA A 47 -8.14 7.37 -6.89
C ALA A 47 -8.31 8.90 -6.97
N ASP A 48 -8.16 9.60 -5.84
CA ASP A 48 -8.17 11.08 -5.77
C ASP A 48 -7.06 11.74 -6.61
N ARG A 49 -6.03 10.98 -6.99
CA ARG A 49 -4.91 11.40 -7.85
C ARG A 49 -5.06 10.95 -9.30
N GLY A 50 -6.22 10.39 -9.66
CA GLY A 50 -6.52 9.93 -11.02
C GLY A 50 -5.82 8.63 -11.39
N VAL A 51 -5.38 7.83 -10.41
CA VAL A 51 -4.84 6.49 -10.69
C VAL A 51 -6.00 5.54 -10.94
N ASN A 52 -5.98 4.89 -12.10
CA ASN A 52 -7.07 3.99 -12.53
C ASN A 52 -6.79 2.52 -12.22
N SER A 53 -5.54 2.14 -11.97
CA SER A 53 -5.12 0.76 -11.72
C SER A 53 -3.92 0.73 -10.80
N LEU A 54 -3.92 -0.20 -9.84
CA LEU A 54 -2.80 -0.42 -8.92
C LEU A 54 -2.35 -1.88 -9.02
N LEU A 55 -1.04 -2.09 -9.15
CA LEU A 55 -0.43 -3.39 -8.99
C LEU A 55 -0.07 -3.56 -7.51
N VAL A 56 -0.67 -4.56 -6.86
CA VAL A 56 -0.36 -4.89 -5.47
C VAL A 56 0.78 -5.91 -5.45
N GLU A 57 1.95 -5.45 -5.03
CA GLU A 57 3.11 -6.31 -4.80
C GLU A 57 3.43 -6.39 -3.32
N GLY A 58 3.72 -7.60 -2.82
CA GLY A 58 4.13 -7.77 -1.43
C GLY A 58 4.14 -9.22 -0.98
N GLY A 59 4.34 -9.39 0.32
CA GLY A 59 4.34 -10.70 0.96
C GLY A 59 2.93 -11.25 1.20
N ALA A 60 2.89 -12.48 1.73
CA ALA A 60 1.66 -13.22 1.97
C ALA A 60 0.60 -12.44 2.77
N GLN A 61 0.99 -11.64 3.76
CA GLN A 61 0.05 -10.86 4.58
C GLN A 61 -0.66 -9.75 3.78
N LEU A 62 0.06 -9.03 2.92
CA LEU A 62 -0.55 -7.98 2.10
C LEU A 62 -1.50 -8.58 1.08
N ASN A 63 -1.07 -9.64 0.39
CA ASN A 63 -1.88 -10.33 -0.60
C ASN A 63 -3.14 -10.94 0.04
N TYR A 64 -3.00 -11.56 1.22
CA TYR A 64 -4.13 -12.05 2.00
C TYR A 64 -5.09 -10.93 2.36
N THR A 65 -4.58 -9.80 2.88
CA THR A 65 -5.42 -8.66 3.28
C THR A 65 -6.22 -8.12 2.10
N ALA A 66 -5.58 -7.94 0.94
CA ALA A 66 -6.25 -7.45 -0.27
C ALA A 66 -7.36 -8.40 -0.73
N LEU A 67 -7.11 -9.71 -0.72
CA LEU A 67 -8.12 -10.72 -1.05
C LEU A 67 -9.25 -10.77 -0.02
N ALA A 68 -8.92 -10.74 1.27
CA ALA A 68 -9.88 -10.82 2.38
C ALA A 68 -10.79 -9.58 2.46
N GLU A 69 -10.26 -8.40 2.13
CA GLU A 69 -11.03 -7.15 2.05
C GLU A 69 -11.84 -7.03 0.74
N GLY A 70 -11.69 -7.98 -0.21
CA GLY A 70 -12.49 -8.02 -1.44
C GLY A 70 -12.16 -6.91 -2.44
N ILE A 71 -10.95 -6.35 -2.38
CA ILE A 71 -10.52 -5.20 -3.20
C ILE A 71 -9.72 -5.60 -4.45
N VAL A 72 -9.61 -6.89 -4.75
CA VAL A 72 -8.81 -7.43 -5.84
C VAL A 72 -9.71 -7.79 -7.02
N ASP A 73 -9.49 -7.12 -8.15
CA ASP A 73 -10.21 -7.40 -9.40
C ASP A 73 -9.53 -8.49 -10.26
N GLU A 74 -8.20 -8.55 -10.25
CA GLU A 74 -7.40 -9.47 -11.07
C GLU A 74 -6.18 -10.02 -10.31
N ILE A 75 -5.79 -11.28 -10.58
CA ILE A 75 -4.62 -11.92 -9.99
C ILE A 75 -3.62 -12.31 -11.08
N PHE A 76 -2.42 -11.74 -11.01
CA PHE A 76 -1.26 -12.15 -11.81
C PHE A 76 -0.45 -13.22 -11.07
N LEU A 77 -0.71 -14.49 -11.36
CA LEU A 77 -0.06 -15.63 -10.69
C LEU A 77 1.10 -16.19 -11.51
N THR A 78 2.30 -16.22 -10.92
CA THR A 78 3.45 -16.94 -11.49
C THR A 78 3.64 -18.28 -10.78
N ILE A 79 3.56 -19.39 -11.51
CA ILE A 79 3.82 -20.74 -11.00
C ILE A 79 5.16 -21.21 -11.58
N LEU A 80 6.12 -21.52 -10.70
CA LEU A 80 7.40 -22.10 -11.10
C LEU A 80 7.29 -23.64 -11.05
N PRO A 81 7.88 -24.37 -12.02
CA PRO A 81 7.90 -25.84 -12.00
C PRO A 81 8.99 -26.35 -11.04
N TYR A 82 8.85 -26.00 -9.76
CA TYR A 82 9.76 -26.39 -8.68
C TYR A 82 8.97 -27.17 -7.63
N VAL A 83 9.47 -28.34 -7.25
CA VAL A 83 8.91 -29.21 -6.20
C VAL A 83 9.86 -29.26 -5.02
#